data_AF-A0AAD4V0Q3-F1
#
_entry.id   AF-A0AAD4V0Q3-F1
#
_cell.length_a   1.000
_cell.length_b   1.000
_cell.length_c   1.000
_cell.angle_alpha   90.00
_cell.angle_beta   90.00
_cell.angle_gamma   90.00
#
_symmetry.space_group_name_H-M   'P 1'
#
loop_
_entity.id
_entity.type
_entity.pdbx_description
1 polymer ?
#
loop_
_entity_poly.entity_id
_entity_poly.type
_entity_poly.pdbx_seq_one_letter_code
_entity_poly.pdbx_strand_id
1 'polypeptide(L)'
;MEEVIGNVAGARQIYERWMNWMPDQQAWLSFIKFELHYNEVERARAIFERFVQCHPKVGAWIRYAKFEMKNGEVARARNVYERAVEIMGDDEEAEQLFVAFVEFEERCKESDGARRIYKFALDHLPKRRVEDLYKKFVGLEKIREVYERAIANVPPVPEKRYWQRYIYLWINYALYEELDAGDMERARDVYRECLQLTPHKKFSFAKIWLLAAGFEIRQLNLEGARKILGTAIGKSPKDKIFKKYIEIELNLGNFDRCRKLNVGDALRNQKAYCEAGPSFRAPSYSSD
;
A
#
# COMPACT_ATOMS: atom_id res chain seq x y z
N MET A 1 -4.71 9.92 45.92
CA MET A 1 -3.89 9.98 47.15
C MET A 1 -3.38 8.60 47.57
N GLU A 2 -3.18 7.66 46.62
CA GLU A 2 -2.49 6.37 46.83
C GLU A 2 -1.31 6.13 45.87
N GLU A 3 -1.09 7.02 44.88
CA GLU A 3 0.03 6.93 43.93
C GLU A 3 1.41 7.17 44.58
N VAL A 4 1.43 7.68 45.82
CA VAL A 4 2.66 8.02 46.56
C VAL A 4 3.19 6.84 47.39
N ILE A 5 2.40 5.78 47.54
CA ILE A 5 2.79 4.59 48.29
C ILE A 5 2.85 3.46 47.27
N GLY A 6 4.02 2.86 47.04
CA GLY A 6 4.25 1.78 46.07
C GLY A 6 3.46 0.48 46.30
N ASN A 7 2.29 0.53 46.94
CA ASN A 7 1.36 -0.57 47.12
C ASN A 7 0.43 -0.73 45.92
N VAL A 8 1.03 -1.01 44.76
CA VAL A 8 0.31 -1.32 43.51
C VAL A 8 -0.65 -2.51 43.71
N ALA A 9 -0.27 -3.47 44.58
CA ALA A 9 -1.10 -4.62 44.90
C ALA A 9 -2.39 -4.25 45.67
N GLY A 10 -2.32 -3.31 46.60
CA GLY A 10 -3.48 -2.80 47.34
C GLY A 10 -4.44 -2.04 46.43
N ALA A 11 -3.91 -1.13 45.60
CA ALA A 11 -4.71 -0.40 44.61
C ALA A 11 -5.45 -1.36 43.66
N ARG A 12 -4.79 -2.44 43.21
CA ARG A 12 -5.43 -3.49 42.39
C ARG A 12 -6.57 -4.19 43.11
N GLN A 13 -6.41 -4.54 44.38
CA GLN A 13 -7.48 -5.20 45.14
C GLN A 13 -8.69 -4.28 45.31
N ILE A 14 -8.47 -2.98 45.48
CA ILE A 14 -9.56 -2.00 45.55
C ILE A 14 -10.29 -1.94 44.20
N TYR A 15 -9.55 -1.85 43.09
CA TYR A 15 -10.16 -1.89 41.75
C TYR A 15 -10.90 -3.20 41.48
N GLU A 16 -10.33 -4.37 41.78
CA GLU A 16 -11.01 -5.66 41.61
C GLU A 16 -12.29 -5.74 42.43
N ARG A 17 -12.24 -5.29 43.69
CA ARG A 17 -13.44 -5.21 44.53
C ARG A 17 -14.46 -4.25 43.95
N TRP A 18 -14.04 -3.15 43.36
CA TRP A 18 -14.93 -2.19 42.71
C TRP A 18 -15.58 -2.78 41.45
N MET A 19 -14.83 -3.57 40.66
CA MET A 19 -15.35 -4.22 39.45
C MET A 19 -16.41 -5.30 39.73
N ASN A 20 -16.36 -5.93 40.91
CA ASN A 20 -17.42 -6.86 41.33
C ASN A 20 -18.81 -6.21 41.43
N TRP A 21 -18.87 -4.88 41.57
CA TRP A 21 -20.12 -4.14 41.65
C TRP A 21 -20.64 -3.70 40.27
N MET A 22 -20.01 -4.18 39.18
CA MET A 22 -20.33 -3.83 37.80
C MET A 22 -20.48 -2.30 37.60
N PRO A 23 -19.40 -1.54 37.83
CA PRO A 23 -19.45 -0.09 37.80
C PRO A 23 -19.59 0.45 36.36
N ASP A 24 -19.75 1.77 36.26
CA ASP A 24 -19.89 2.49 35.01
C ASP A 24 -18.66 2.36 34.10
N GLN A 25 -18.81 2.71 32.81
CA GLN A 25 -17.71 2.58 31.85
C GLN A 25 -16.45 3.33 32.27
N GLN A 26 -16.60 4.46 32.97
CA GLN A 26 -15.48 5.30 33.38
C GLN A 26 -14.63 4.61 34.47
N ALA A 27 -15.23 3.85 35.38
CA ALA A 27 -14.51 3.05 36.35
C ALA A 27 -13.61 2.01 35.67
N TRP A 28 -14.14 1.26 34.70
CA TRP A 28 -13.37 0.28 33.93
C TRP A 28 -12.21 0.94 33.18
N LEU A 29 -12.45 2.08 32.53
CA LEU A 29 -11.40 2.83 31.82
C LEU A 29 -10.32 3.37 32.75
N SER A 30 -10.67 3.75 33.97
CA SER A 30 -9.70 4.21 34.98
C SER A 30 -8.79 3.06 35.43
N PHE A 31 -9.35 1.86 35.62
CA PHE A 31 -8.56 0.68 35.97
C PHE A 31 -7.62 0.24 34.84
N ILE A 32 -8.11 0.28 33.60
CA ILE A 32 -7.27 0.03 32.42
C ILE A 32 -6.12 1.04 32.35
N LYS A 33 -6.41 2.34 32.49
CA LYS A 33 -5.36 3.38 32.48
C LYS A 33 -4.33 3.16 33.58
N PHE A 34 -4.77 2.71 34.75
CA PHE A 34 -3.89 2.37 35.86
C PHE A 34 -2.93 1.22 35.47
N GLU A 35 -3.43 0.09 34.95
CA GLU A 35 -2.53 -1.02 34.54
C GLU A 35 -1.61 -0.64 33.37
N LEU A 36 -2.06 0.22 32.45
CA LEU A 36 -1.21 0.75 31.38
C LEU A 36 -0.11 1.67 31.89
N HIS A 37 -0.34 2.41 32.98
CA HIS A 37 0.70 3.22 33.61
C HIS A 37 1.86 2.36 34.14
N TYR A 38 1.57 1.14 34.60
CA TYR A 38 2.58 0.17 35.04
C TYR A 38 3.09 -0.75 33.92
N ASN A 39 2.69 -0.50 32.66
CA ASN A 39 3.07 -1.29 31.48
C ASN A 39 2.64 -2.77 31.56
N GLU A 40 1.58 -3.08 32.30
CA GLU A 40 1.03 -4.42 32.49
C GLU A 40 -0.06 -4.71 31.45
N VAL A 41 0.37 -4.81 30.19
CA VAL A 41 -0.52 -4.92 29.01
C VAL A 41 -1.44 -6.14 29.09
N GLU A 42 -0.94 -7.27 29.61
CA GLU A 42 -1.71 -8.52 29.58
C GLU A 42 -2.85 -8.51 30.60
N ARG A 43 -2.64 -7.79 31.72
CA ARG A 43 -3.69 -7.54 32.72
C ARG A 43 -4.70 -6.55 32.19
N ALA A 44 -4.24 -5.47 31.56
CA ALA A 44 -5.13 -4.53 30.88
C ALA A 44 -6.04 -5.24 29.85
N ARG A 45 -5.50 -6.23 29.11
CA ARG A 45 -6.29 -7.07 28.19
C ARG A 45 -7.35 -7.90 28.91
N ALA A 46 -6.99 -8.58 29.99
CA ALA A 46 -7.95 -9.36 30.78
C ALA A 46 -9.09 -8.47 31.33
N ILE A 47 -8.78 -7.23 31.72
CA ILE A 47 -9.77 -6.25 32.16
C ILE A 47 -10.64 -5.80 30.98
N PHE A 48 -10.08 -5.59 29.79
CA PHE A 48 -10.85 -5.26 28.58
C PHE A 48 -11.83 -6.38 28.18
N GLU A 49 -11.44 -7.65 28.24
CA GLU A 49 -12.35 -8.76 27.97
C GLU A 49 -13.53 -8.77 28.95
N ARG A 50 -13.27 -8.54 30.24
CA ARG A 50 -14.34 -8.40 31.26
C ARG A 50 -15.21 -7.17 31.00
N PHE A 51 -14.61 -6.04 30.64
CA PHE A 51 -15.32 -4.79 30.34
C PHE A 51 -16.32 -4.97 29.20
N VAL A 52 -15.88 -5.64 28.13
CA VAL A 52 -16.71 -5.91 26.95
C VAL A 52 -17.84 -6.91 27.26
N GLN A 53 -17.61 -7.89 28.13
CA GLN A 53 -18.65 -8.79 28.61
C GLN A 53 -19.69 -8.08 29.49
N CYS A 54 -19.26 -7.17 30.38
CA CYS A 54 -20.17 -6.41 31.25
C CYS A 54 -20.95 -5.34 30.48
N HIS A 55 -20.33 -4.72 29.48
CA HIS A 55 -20.90 -3.62 28.69
C HIS A 55 -20.77 -3.94 27.19
N PRO A 56 -21.64 -4.78 26.61
CA PRO A 56 -21.62 -5.13 25.20
C PRO A 56 -22.17 -3.97 24.34
N LYS A 57 -21.44 -2.85 24.31
CA LYS A 57 -21.74 -1.68 23.48
C LYS A 57 -20.67 -1.52 22.42
N VAL A 58 -21.06 -1.00 21.24
CA VAL A 58 -20.14 -0.75 20.12
C VAL A 58 -18.93 0.07 20.56
N GLY A 59 -19.14 1.14 21.35
CA GLY A 59 -18.06 1.96 21.86
C GLY A 59 -17.07 1.22 22.79
N ALA A 60 -17.46 0.13 23.46
CA ALA A 60 -16.54 -0.66 24.29
C ALA A 60 -15.61 -1.50 23.41
N TRP A 61 -16.16 -2.18 22.41
CA TRP A 61 -15.41 -2.97 21.43
C TRP A 61 -14.43 -2.12 20.60
N ILE A 62 -14.87 -0.95 20.12
CA ILE A 62 -13.97 -0.02 19.38
C ILE A 62 -12.79 0.41 20.26
N ARG A 63 -13.00 0.66 21.55
CA ARG A 63 -11.91 1.02 22.47
C ARG A 63 -10.96 -0.14 22.70
N TYR A 64 -11.47 -1.37 22.82
CA TYR A 64 -10.65 -2.56 22.97
C TYR A 64 -9.78 -2.82 21.72
N ALA A 65 -10.37 -2.73 20.52
CA ALA A 65 -9.60 -2.89 19.29
C ALA A 65 -8.54 -1.78 19.11
N LYS A 66 -8.88 -0.52 19.42
CA LYS A 66 -7.90 0.60 19.42
C LYS A 66 -6.77 0.40 20.44
N PHE A 67 -7.03 -0.29 21.54
CA PHE A 67 -6.00 -0.66 22.52
C PHE A 67 -5.04 -1.70 21.95
N GLU A 68 -5.54 -2.80 21.37
CA GLU A 68 -4.70 -3.83 20.74
C GLU A 68 -3.86 -3.25 19.58
N MET A 69 -4.44 -2.33 18.79
CA MET A 69 -3.69 -1.59 17.75
C MET A 69 -2.51 -0.80 18.31
N LYS A 70 -2.68 -0.11 19.45
CA LYS A 70 -1.62 0.69 20.06
C LYS A 70 -0.46 -0.18 20.54
N ASN A 71 -0.73 -1.41 20.92
CA ASN A 71 0.29 -2.38 21.35
C ASN A 71 0.94 -3.12 20.17
N GLY A 72 0.47 -2.90 18.93
CA GLY A 72 1.00 -3.55 17.72
C GLY A 72 0.41 -4.94 17.44
N GLU A 73 -0.58 -5.39 18.21
CA GLU A 73 -1.20 -6.72 18.08
C GLU A 73 -2.36 -6.70 17.06
N VAL A 74 -2.00 -6.59 15.77
CA VAL A 74 -2.96 -6.46 14.67
C VAL A 74 -3.91 -7.66 14.57
N ALA A 75 -3.38 -8.89 14.70
CA ALA A 75 -4.19 -10.10 14.59
C ALA A 75 -5.27 -10.19 15.68
N ARG A 76 -4.95 -9.73 16.89
CA ARG A 76 -5.91 -9.69 18.01
C ARG A 76 -6.93 -8.57 17.80
N ALA A 77 -6.51 -7.40 17.37
CA ALA A 77 -7.42 -6.30 17.04
C ALA A 77 -8.47 -6.71 16.00
N ARG A 78 -8.07 -7.49 14.97
CA ARG A 78 -8.99 -8.04 13.98
C ARG A 78 -10.00 -9.02 14.59
N ASN A 79 -9.53 -9.96 15.41
CA ASN A 79 -10.42 -10.91 16.11
C ASN A 79 -11.44 -10.19 16.99
N VAL A 80 -11.04 -9.10 17.66
CA VAL A 80 -11.94 -8.26 18.46
C VAL A 80 -13.03 -7.61 17.59
N TYR A 81 -12.67 -7.07 16.42
CA TYR A 81 -13.65 -6.53 15.48
C TYR A 81 -14.57 -7.61 14.90
N GLU A 82 -14.06 -8.78 14.53
CA GLU A 82 -14.85 -9.91 14.04
C GLU A 82 -15.89 -10.35 15.09
N ARG A 83 -15.46 -10.56 16.34
CA ARG A 83 -16.36 -10.88 17.47
C ARG A 83 -17.39 -9.79 17.72
N ALA A 84 -16.99 -8.51 17.62
CA ALA A 84 -17.91 -7.39 17.78
C ALA A 84 -19.00 -7.40 16.70
N VAL A 85 -18.64 -7.73 15.45
CA VAL A 85 -19.58 -7.84 14.33
C VAL A 85 -20.50 -9.04 14.50
N GLU A 86 -20.00 -10.18 14.98
CA GLU A 86 -20.84 -11.36 15.27
C GLU A 86 -21.91 -11.09 16.34
N ILE A 87 -21.58 -10.28 17.35
CA ILE A 87 -22.46 -10.02 18.50
C ILE A 87 -23.41 -8.84 18.23
N MET A 88 -22.95 -7.80 17.54
CA MET A 88 -23.66 -6.52 17.40
C MET A 88 -23.84 -6.08 15.93
N GLY A 89 -23.71 -6.99 14.96
CA GLY A 89 -23.78 -6.67 13.53
C GLY A 89 -25.09 -6.03 13.07
N ASP A 90 -26.18 -6.27 13.82
CA ASP A 90 -27.53 -5.76 13.54
C ASP A 90 -27.94 -4.57 14.43
N ASP A 91 -27.04 -4.06 15.27
CA ASP A 91 -27.35 -2.95 16.19
C ASP A 91 -27.43 -1.60 15.44
N GLU A 92 -28.19 -0.63 15.98
CA GLU A 92 -28.33 0.70 15.40
C GLU A 92 -26.98 1.46 15.38
N GLU A 93 -26.08 1.11 16.31
CA GLU A 93 -24.72 1.64 16.41
C GLU A 93 -23.70 0.86 15.57
N ALA A 94 -24.08 -0.22 14.88
CA ALA A 94 -23.18 -1.07 14.10
C ALA A 94 -22.43 -0.27 13.01
N GLU A 95 -23.01 0.82 12.50
CA GLU A 95 -22.35 1.75 11.58
C GLU A 95 -20.99 2.24 12.12
N GLN A 96 -20.93 2.63 13.39
CA GLN A 96 -19.69 3.12 14.00
C GLN A 96 -18.65 2.00 14.10
N LEU A 97 -19.11 0.76 14.30
CA LEU A 97 -18.24 -0.42 14.33
C LEU A 97 -17.64 -0.67 12.95
N PHE A 98 -18.46 -0.67 11.90
CA PHE A 98 -17.99 -0.90 10.53
C PHE A 98 -17.05 0.20 10.05
N VAL A 99 -17.34 1.47 10.36
CA VAL A 99 -16.42 2.58 10.04
C VAL A 99 -15.08 2.39 10.74
N ALA A 100 -15.08 2.07 12.04
CA ALA A 100 -13.84 1.82 12.78
C ALA A 100 -13.07 0.59 12.27
N PHE A 101 -13.78 -0.45 11.83
CA PHE A 101 -13.15 -1.67 11.30
C PHE A 101 -12.55 -1.44 9.91
N VAL A 102 -13.20 -0.65 9.07
CA VAL A 102 -12.65 -0.20 7.79
C VAL A 102 -11.40 0.67 7.99
N GLU A 103 -11.45 1.66 8.88
CA GLU A 103 -10.29 2.49 9.20
C GLU A 103 -9.12 1.65 9.74
N PHE A 104 -9.43 0.58 10.46
CA PHE A 104 -8.46 -0.40 10.92
C PHE A 104 -7.80 -1.15 9.75
N GLU A 105 -8.57 -1.73 8.84
CA GLU A 105 -8.01 -2.46 7.68
C GLU A 105 -7.26 -1.53 6.71
N GLU A 106 -7.73 -0.29 6.51
CA GLU A 106 -7.01 0.73 5.73
C GLU A 106 -5.64 1.04 6.37
N ARG A 107 -5.56 1.16 7.70
CA ARG A 107 -4.29 1.34 8.41
C ARG A 107 -3.36 0.14 8.30
N CYS A 108 -3.93 -1.06 8.27
CA CYS A 108 -3.19 -2.30 8.07
C CYS A 108 -2.78 -2.53 6.59
N LYS A 109 -3.20 -1.67 5.67
CA LYS A 109 -2.98 -1.76 4.21
C LYS A 109 -3.52 -3.07 3.60
N GLU A 110 -4.50 -3.69 4.23
CA GLU A 110 -5.19 -4.86 3.70
C GLU A 110 -6.43 -4.40 2.91
N SER A 111 -6.20 -3.91 1.69
CA SER A 111 -7.24 -3.39 0.78
C SER A 111 -8.36 -4.42 0.53
N ASP A 112 -8.00 -5.71 0.45
CA ASP A 112 -8.96 -6.79 0.26
C ASP A 112 -9.81 -7.07 1.52
N GLY A 113 -9.25 -6.86 2.70
CA GLY A 113 -9.95 -6.98 3.99
C GLY A 113 -11.02 -5.90 4.12
N ALA A 114 -10.62 -4.64 3.88
CA ALA A 114 -11.54 -3.50 3.85
C ALA A 114 -12.70 -3.74 2.87
N ARG A 115 -12.41 -4.29 1.68
CA ARG A 115 -13.41 -4.63 0.66
C ARG A 115 -14.48 -5.61 1.16
N ARG A 116 -14.07 -6.67 1.85
CA ARG A 116 -15.01 -7.67 2.40
C ARG A 116 -15.92 -7.03 3.44
N ILE A 117 -15.37 -6.19 4.31
CA ILE A 117 -16.12 -5.50 5.35
C ILE A 117 -17.12 -4.51 4.73
N TYR A 118 -16.71 -3.74 3.72
CA TYR A 118 -17.62 -2.85 3.00
C TYR A 118 -18.79 -3.59 2.37
N LYS A 119 -18.54 -4.73 1.71
CA LYS A 119 -19.60 -5.57 1.15
C LYS A 119 -20.54 -6.07 2.24
N PHE A 120 -19.98 -6.57 3.34
CA PHE A 120 -20.76 -7.06 4.47
C PHE A 120 -21.62 -5.96 5.13
N ALA A 121 -21.06 -4.76 5.28
CA ALA A 121 -21.78 -3.60 5.81
C ALA A 121 -22.97 -3.20 4.93
N LEU A 122 -22.87 -3.36 3.60
CA LEU A 122 -23.99 -3.08 2.68
C LEU A 122 -25.13 -4.09 2.79
N ASP A 123 -24.81 -5.34 3.13
CA ASP A 123 -25.80 -6.41 3.27
C ASP A 123 -26.58 -6.28 4.60
N HIS A 124 -25.96 -5.72 5.65
CA HIS A 124 -26.55 -5.62 7.00
C HIS A 124 -27.04 -4.22 7.38
N LEU A 125 -26.57 -3.13 6.73
CA LEU A 125 -26.96 -1.77 7.05
C LEU A 125 -27.90 -1.14 6.01
N PRO A 126 -28.84 -0.27 6.43
CA PRO A 126 -29.68 0.48 5.52
C PRO A 126 -28.88 1.52 4.72
N LYS A 127 -29.09 1.53 3.39
CA LYS A 127 -28.36 2.35 2.39
C LYS A 127 -28.23 3.84 2.71
N ARG A 128 -29.16 4.42 3.48
CA ARG A 128 -29.19 5.85 3.81
C ARG A 128 -28.04 6.28 4.73
N ARG A 129 -27.56 5.40 5.62
CA ARG A 129 -26.50 5.73 6.60
C ARG A 129 -25.10 5.48 6.02
N VAL A 130 -24.96 4.47 5.17
CA VAL A 130 -23.68 4.09 4.54
C VAL A 130 -23.35 4.92 3.30
N GLU A 131 -24.18 5.89 2.90
CA GLU A 131 -24.09 6.52 1.58
C GLU A 131 -22.77 7.26 1.33
N ASP A 132 -22.23 7.95 2.34
CA ASP A 132 -20.97 8.69 2.20
C ASP A 132 -19.76 7.75 2.20
N LEU A 133 -19.80 6.69 3.01
CA LEU A 133 -18.80 5.63 3.03
C LEU A 133 -18.81 4.85 1.69
N TYR A 134 -20.01 4.58 1.18
CA TYR A 134 -20.26 3.91 -0.10
C TYR A 134 -19.81 4.76 -1.27
N LYS A 135 -20.06 6.07 -1.29
CA LYS A 135 -19.60 6.96 -2.37
C LYS A 135 -18.08 6.91 -2.54
N LYS A 136 -17.32 6.91 -1.43
CA LYS A 136 -15.86 6.79 -1.46
C LYS A 136 -15.42 5.42 -1.99
N PHE A 137 -15.99 4.34 -1.45
CA PHE A 137 -15.65 2.96 -1.84
C PHE A 137 -16.02 2.63 -3.29
N VAL A 138 -17.25 2.95 -3.70
CA VAL A 138 -17.76 2.72 -5.06
C VAL A 138 -17.02 3.53 -6.10
N GLY A 139 -16.61 4.75 -5.75
CA GLY A 139 -15.74 5.55 -6.60
C GLY A 139 -14.48 4.77 -6.97
N LEU A 140 -13.80 4.21 -5.95
CA LEU A 140 -12.58 3.45 -6.17
C LEU A 140 -12.80 2.14 -6.94
N GLU A 141 -13.80 1.34 -6.56
CA GLU A 141 -14.10 0.09 -7.27
C GLU A 141 -14.51 0.32 -8.72
N LYS A 142 -15.36 1.31 -9.00
CA LYS A 142 -15.76 1.62 -10.38
C LYS A 142 -14.56 2.05 -11.23
N ILE A 143 -13.67 2.86 -10.68
CA ILE A 143 -12.47 3.28 -11.41
C ILE A 143 -11.59 2.06 -11.73
N ARG A 144 -11.38 1.17 -10.75
CA ARG A 144 -10.63 -0.07 -10.96
C ARG A 144 -11.28 -0.96 -12.02
N GLU A 145 -12.59 -1.19 -11.94
CA GLU A 145 -13.31 -2.00 -12.92
C GLU A 145 -13.19 -1.43 -14.34
N VAL A 146 -13.25 -0.11 -14.49
CA VAL A 146 -13.06 0.56 -15.78
C VAL A 146 -11.66 0.32 -16.34
N TYR A 147 -10.62 0.39 -15.49
CA TYR A 147 -9.26 0.07 -15.90
C TYR A 147 -9.10 -1.43 -16.25
N GLU A 148 -9.61 -2.34 -15.44
CA GLU A 148 -9.57 -3.79 -15.66
C GLU A 148 -10.27 -4.18 -16.98
N ARG A 149 -11.43 -3.59 -17.25
CA ARG A 149 -12.13 -3.76 -18.53
C ARG A 149 -11.33 -3.19 -19.71
N ALA A 150 -10.63 -2.08 -19.50
CA ALA A 150 -9.85 -1.44 -20.54
C ALA A 150 -8.55 -2.20 -20.85
N ILE A 151 -7.88 -2.82 -19.85
CA ILE A 151 -6.70 -3.66 -20.08
C ILE A 151 -7.04 -4.99 -20.76
N ALA A 152 -8.24 -5.54 -20.55
CA ALA A 152 -8.70 -6.75 -21.23
C ALA A 152 -8.77 -6.59 -22.76
N ASN A 153 -8.98 -5.35 -23.23
CA ASN A 153 -9.02 -5.02 -24.65
C ASN A 153 -7.61 -4.81 -25.22
N VAL A 154 -6.88 -5.91 -25.40
CA VAL A 154 -5.55 -5.89 -26.02
C VAL A 154 -5.65 -5.38 -27.47
N PRO A 155 -4.81 -4.40 -27.89
CA PRO A 155 -4.82 -3.90 -29.25
C PRO A 155 -4.63 -5.04 -30.28
N PRO A 156 -5.59 -5.25 -31.21
CA PRO A 156 -5.51 -6.36 -32.16
C PRO A 156 -4.41 -6.15 -33.20
N VAL A 157 -4.05 -4.90 -33.49
CA VAL A 157 -3.04 -4.55 -34.49
C VAL A 157 -1.71 -4.21 -33.81
N PRO A 158 -0.58 -4.78 -34.25
CA PRO A 158 0.76 -4.48 -33.72
C PRO A 158 1.29 -3.14 -34.26
N GLU A 159 0.50 -2.09 -34.14
CA GLU A 159 0.85 -0.74 -34.54
C GLU A 159 1.30 0.10 -33.34
N LYS A 160 2.44 0.79 -33.49
CA LYS A 160 3.06 1.56 -32.40
C LYS A 160 2.10 2.54 -31.72
N ARG A 161 1.18 3.16 -32.47
CA ARG A 161 0.25 4.19 -31.97
C ARG A 161 -0.78 3.61 -30.99
N TYR A 162 -1.37 2.45 -31.30
CA TYR A 162 -2.34 1.79 -30.44
C TYR A 162 -1.66 1.20 -29.20
N TRP A 163 -0.50 0.59 -29.37
CA TRP A 163 0.32 0.09 -28.26
C TRP A 163 0.79 1.21 -27.34
N GLN A 164 1.13 2.39 -27.88
CA GLN A 164 1.45 3.55 -27.07
C GLN A 164 0.25 3.97 -26.21
N ARG A 165 -0.96 4.09 -26.78
CA ARG A 165 -2.18 4.42 -26.01
C ARG A 165 -2.48 3.37 -24.94
N TYR A 166 -2.35 2.10 -25.28
CA TYR A 166 -2.56 0.99 -24.37
C TYR A 166 -1.56 1.01 -23.20
N ILE A 167 -0.29 1.29 -23.45
CA ILE A 167 0.71 1.43 -22.38
C ILE A 167 0.45 2.66 -21.51
N TYR A 168 -0.04 3.76 -22.08
CA TYR A 168 -0.47 4.91 -21.28
C TYR A 168 -1.63 4.58 -20.35
N LEU A 169 -2.58 3.74 -20.79
CA LEU A 169 -3.65 3.24 -19.94
C LEU A 169 -3.08 2.41 -18.77
N TRP A 170 -2.14 1.51 -19.02
CA TRP A 170 -1.44 0.76 -17.96
C TRP A 170 -0.67 1.67 -17.00
N ILE A 171 -0.01 2.71 -17.51
CA ILE A 171 0.69 3.70 -16.68
C ILE A 171 -0.33 4.45 -15.79
N ASN A 172 -1.45 4.89 -16.35
CA ASN A 172 -2.48 5.57 -15.59
C ASN A 172 -3.10 4.65 -14.53
N TYR A 173 -3.28 3.37 -14.84
CA TYR A 173 -3.76 2.39 -13.87
C TYR A 173 -2.77 2.17 -12.73
N ALA A 174 -1.48 2.00 -13.04
CA ALA A 174 -0.44 1.86 -12.02
C ALA A 174 -0.27 3.12 -11.15
N LEU A 175 -0.40 4.32 -11.74
CA LEU A 175 -0.38 5.59 -11.01
C LEU A 175 -1.62 5.76 -10.11
N TYR A 176 -2.79 5.33 -10.58
CA TYR A 176 -4.02 5.33 -9.78
C TYR A 176 -3.89 4.38 -8.57
N GLU A 177 -3.38 3.16 -8.77
CA GLU A 177 -3.17 2.23 -7.66
C GLU A 177 -2.12 2.76 -6.67
N GLU A 178 -1.08 3.45 -7.14
CA GLU A 178 -0.03 4.04 -6.29
C GLU A 178 -0.50 5.28 -5.51
N LEU A 179 -1.20 6.22 -6.16
CA LEU A 179 -1.52 7.54 -5.59
C LEU A 179 -2.90 7.59 -4.94
N ASP A 180 -3.91 7.01 -5.59
CA ASP A 180 -5.31 7.12 -5.16
C ASP A 180 -5.71 5.92 -4.29
N ALA A 181 -5.40 4.70 -4.72
CA ALA A 181 -5.76 3.48 -3.98
C ALA A 181 -4.79 3.16 -2.83
N GLY A 182 -3.53 3.62 -2.93
CA GLY A 182 -2.49 3.37 -1.92
C GLY A 182 -2.03 1.90 -1.83
N ASP A 183 -2.42 1.05 -2.78
CA ASP A 183 -2.10 -0.37 -2.80
C ASP A 183 -0.79 -0.63 -3.57
N MET A 184 0.29 -0.67 -2.79
CA MET A 184 1.66 -0.75 -3.32
C MET A 184 1.96 -2.12 -3.92
N GLU A 185 1.40 -3.21 -3.38
CA GLU A 185 1.65 -4.55 -3.93
C GLU A 185 0.93 -4.72 -5.26
N ARG A 186 -0.32 -4.29 -5.34
CA ARG A 186 -1.08 -4.34 -6.59
C ARG A 186 -0.46 -3.46 -7.65
N ALA A 187 0.00 -2.25 -7.31
CA ALA A 187 0.74 -1.40 -8.25
C ALA A 187 1.98 -2.13 -8.82
N ARG A 188 2.70 -2.90 -8.00
CA ARG A 188 3.84 -3.71 -8.44
C ARG A 188 3.41 -4.80 -9.43
N ASP A 189 2.31 -5.48 -9.16
CA ASP A 189 1.77 -6.52 -10.05
C ASP A 189 1.33 -5.93 -11.40
N VAL A 190 0.65 -4.78 -11.38
CA VAL A 190 0.28 -4.04 -12.60
C VAL A 190 1.51 -3.68 -13.45
N TYR A 191 2.59 -3.20 -12.82
CA TYR A 191 3.85 -2.95 -13.53
C TYR A 191 4.47 -4.24 -14.09
N ARG A 192 4.46 -5.35 -13.34
CA ARG A 192 4.98 -6.64 -13.81
C ARG A 192 4.19 -7.17 -15.01
N GLU A 193 2.87 -7.16 -14.94
CA GLU A 193 1.98 -7.63 -16.01
C GLU A 193 2.17 -6.78 -17.27
N CYS A 194 2.20 -5.46 -17.14
CA CYS A 194 2.41 -4.59 -18.29
C CYS A 194 3.77 -4.86 -18.96
N LEU A 195 4.84 -5.08 -18.18
CA LEU A 195 6.17 -5.42 -18.70
C LEU A 195 6.22 -6.83 -19.34
N GLN A 196 5.37 -7.77 -18.94
CA GLN A 196 5.29 -9.08 -19.58
C GLN A 196 4.48 -9.03 -20.89
N LEU A 197 3.36 -8.31 -20.89
CA LEU A 197 2.48 -8.18 -22.06
C LEU A 197 3.11 -7.38 -23.20
N THR A 198 3.97 -6.41 -22.87
CA THR A 198 4.58 -5.52 -23.87
C THR A 198 5.56 -6.27 -24.80
N PRO A 199 5.36 -6.25 -26.14
CA PRO A 199 6.29 -6.86 -27.09
C PRO A 199 7.57 -6.02 -27.24
N HIS A 200 8.53 -6.18 -26.32
CA HIS A 200 9.80 -5.42 -26.29
C HIS A 200 10.66 -5.60 -27.55
N LYS A 201 10.48 -6.71 -28.28
CA LYS A 201 11.19 -7.00 -29.54
C LYS A 201 10.75 -6.11 -30.70
N LYS A 202 9.50 -5.64 -30.69
CA LYS A 202 8.93 -4.78 -31.75
C LYS A 202 8.96 -3.30 -31.37
N PHE A 203 8.76 -2.99 -30.10
CA PHE A 203 8.68 -1.63 -29.60
C PHE A 203 9.46 -1.46 -28.29
N SER A 204 10.30 -0.43 -28.23
CA SER A 204 11.03 -0.07 -27.02
C SER A 204 10.33 1.08 -26.29
N PHE A 205 9.68 0.81 -25.16
CA PHE A 205 9.02 1.84 -24.35
C PHE A 205 9.89 2.17 -23.13
N ALA A 206 10.76 3.16 -23.24
CA ALA A 206 11.64 3.55 -22.12
C ALA A 206 10.85 4.08 -20.91
N LYS A 207 9.72 4.76 -21.14
CA LYS A 207 8.95 5.42 -20.09
C LYS A 207 8.42 4.45 -19.03
N ILE A 208 7.94 3.28 -19.43
CA ILE A 208 7.39 2.30 -18.47
C ILE A 208 8.47 1.69 -17.58
N TRP A 209 9.64 1.35 -18.15
CA TRP A 209 10.78 0.85 -17.37
C TRP A 209 11.27 1.87 -16.33
N LEU A 210 11.31 3.15 -16.72
CA LEU A 210 11.70 4.23 -15.82
C LEU A 210 10.67 4.46 -14.70
N LEU A 211 9.38 4.36 -15.02
CA LEU A 211 8.31 4.48 -14.02
C LEU A 211 8.33 3.31 -13.03
N ALA A 212 8.48 2.07 -13.51
CA ALA A 212 8.57 0.90 -12.65
C ALA A 212 9.82 0.94 -11.74
N ALA A 213 10.96 1.36 -12.26
CA ALA A 213 12.16 1.55 -11.45
C ALA A 213 12.01 2.69 -10.43
N GLY A 214 11.40 3.81 -10.84
CA GLY A 214 11.09 4.92 -9.95
C GLY A 214 10.12 4.53 -8.82
N PHE A 215 9.13 3.68 -9.13
CA PHE A 215 8.21 3.11 -8.15
C PHE A 215 8.96 2.28 -7.10
N GLU A 216 9.81 1.33 -7.51
CA GLU A 216 10.59 0.50 -6.57
C GLU A 216 11.55 1.34 -5.71
N ILE A 217 12.11 2.43 -6.24
CA ILE A 217 12.94 3.37 -5.45
C ILE A 217 12.10 4.09 -4.39
N ARG A 218 10.87 4.50 -4.71
CA ARG A 218 9.95 5.11 -3.74
C ARG A 218 9.54 4.13 -2.63
N GLN A 219 9.43 2.84 -2.97
CA GLN A 219 9.22 1.75 -2.02
C GLN A 219 10.50 1.32 -1.28
N LEU A 220 11.61 2.04 -1.45
CA LEU A 220 12.93 1.75 -0.86
C LEU A 220 13.53 0.38 -1.27
N ASN A 221 13.00 -0.24 -2.31
CA ASN A 221 13.49 -1.51 -2.84
C ASN A 221 14.53 -1.27 -3.96
N LEU A 222 15.76 -0.96 -3.54
CA LEU A 222 16.85 -0.67 -4.47
C LEU A 222 17.25 -1.87 -5.34
N GLU A 223 17.17 -3.09 -4.79
CA GLU A 223 17.49 -4.31 -5.53
C GLU A 223 16.48 -4.59 -6.65
N GLY A 224 15.18 -4.43 -6.35
CA GLY A 224 14.10 -4.51 -7.33
C GLY A 224 14.29 -3.50 -8.46
N ALA A 225 14.53 -2.24 -8.13
CA ALA A 225 14.76 -1.18 -9.11
C ALA A 225 15.95 -1.50 -10.05
N ARG A 226 17.06 -1.99 -9.50
CA ARG A 226 18.24 -2.40 -10.27
C ARG A 226 17.97 -3.57 -11.21
N LYS A 227 17.23 -4.58 -10.74
CA LYS A 227 16.85 -5.74 -11.56
C LYS A 227 15.97 -5.32 -12.74
N ILE A 228 15.02 -4.40 -12.50
CA ILE A 228 14.16 -3.83 -13.54
C ILE A 228 14.99 -3.06 -14.57
N LEU A 229 15.88 -2.16 -14.13
CA LEU A 229 16.73 -1.36 -15.04
C LEU A 229 17.74 -2.22 -15.81
N GLY A 230 18.33 -3.24 -15.18
CA GLY A 230 19.21 -4.20 -15.85
C GLY A 230 18.46 -5.01 -16.93
N THR A 231 17.24 -5.46 -16.63
CA THR A 231 16.37 -6.13 -17.60
C THR A 231 15.97 -5.20 -18.74
N ALA A 232 15.70 -3.93 -18.43
CA ALA A 232 15.36 -2.90 -19.40
C ALA A 232 16.50 -2.66 -20.41
N ILE A 233 17.76 -2.67 -19.94
CA ILE A 233 18.94 -2.53 -20.81
C ILE A 233 19.05 -3.71 -21.77
N GLY A 234 18.87 -4.93 -21.28
CA GLY A 234 18.94 -6.14 -22.11
C GLY A 234 17.81 -6.23 -23.14
N LYS A 235 16.58 -5.88 -22.75
CA LYS A 235 15.40 -5.98 -23.64
C LYS A 235 15.18 -4.75 -24.51
N SER A 236 15.56 -3.56 -24.06
CA SER A 236 15.31 -2.29 -24.73
C SER A 236 16.47 -1.31 -24.51
N PRO A 237 17.59 -1.43 -25.25
CA PRO A 237 18.75 -0.59 -25.04
C PRO A 237 18.44 0.83 -25.56
N LYS A 238 18.05 1.73 -24.66
CA LYS A 238 17.78 3.15 -24.95
C LYS A 238 18.61 4.04 -24.05
N ASP A 239 19.22 5.05 -24.63
CA ASP A 239 20.16 5.95 -23.94
C ASP A 239 19.48 6.70 -22.79
N LYS A 240 18.18 6.98 -22.91
CA LYS A 240 17.38 7.55 -21.81
C LYS A 240 17.33 6.66 -20.56
N ILE A 241 17.30 5.33 -20.74
CA ILE A 241 17.29 4.37 -19.63
C ILE A 241 18.66 4.34 -18.96
N PHE A 242 19.73 4.31 -19.76
CA PHE A 242 21.10 4.37 -19.26
C PHE A 242 21.37 5.64 -18.46
N LYS A 243 21.06 6.82 -19.03
CA LYS A 243 21.23 8.11 -18.34
C LYS A 243 20.50 8.14 -16.99
N LYS A 244 19.24 7.67 -16.95
CA LYS A 244 18.47 7.66 -15.71
C LYS A 244 18.99 6.63 -14.71
N TYR A 245 19.48 5.48 -15.18
CA TYR A 245 20.07 4.48 -14.29
C TYR A 245 21.37 5.00 -13.64
N ILE A 246 22.21 5.69 -14.42
CA ILE A 246 23.43 6.34 -13.91
C ILE A 246 23.05 7.42 -12.88
N GLU A 247 22.07 8.27 -13.17
CA GLU A 247 21.59 9.30 -12.24
C GLU A 247 21.09 8.69 -10.91
N ILE A 248 20.35 7.57 -10.98
CA ILE A 248 19.88 6.84 -9.80
C ILE A 248 21.06 6.29 -8.99
N GLU A 249 22.04 5.64 -9.62
CA GLU A 249 23.19 5.08 -8.91
C GLU A 249 24.13 6.16 -8.34
N LEU A 250 24.22 7.33 -9.00
CA LEU A 250 24.92 8.50 -8.50
C LEU A 250 24.25 9.07 -7.24
N ASN A 251 22.92 9.20 -7.25
CA ASN A 251 22.17 9.65 -6.07
C ASN A 251 22.30 8.68 -4.88
N LEU A 252 22.54 7.40 -5.16
CA LEU A 252 22.79 6.36 -4.15
C LEU A 252 24.26 6.25 -3.74
N GLY A 253 25.17 7.08 -4.28
CA GLY A 253 26.59 7.11 -3.94
C GLY A 253 27.42 5.92 -4.44
N ASN A 254 26.88 5.09 -5.35
CA ASN A 254 27.55 3.88 -5.83
C ASN A 254 28.41 4.17 -7.07
N PHE A 255 29.54 4.85 -6.87
CA PHE A 255 30.43 5.32 -7.94
C PHE A 255 31.03 4.18 -8.79
N ASP A 256 31.30 3.00 -8.21
CA ASP A 256 31.88 1.86 -8.94
C ASP A 256 30.93 1.26 -9.97
N ARG A 257 29.63 1.27 -9.70
CA ARG A 257 28.61 0.84 -10.68
C ARG A 257 28.37 1.90 -11.74
N CYS A 258 28.40 3.18 -11.37
CA CYS A 258 28.35 4.27 -12.34
C CYS A 258 29.48 4.15 -13.38
N ARG A 259 30.70 3.81 -12.93
CA ARG A 259 31.84 3.56 -13.83
C ARG A 259 31.58 2.37 -14.78
N LYS A 260 31.08 1.24 -14.27
CA LYS A 260 30.75 0.07 -15.10
C LYS A 260 29.68 0.38 -16.15
N LEU A 261 28.64 1.14 -15.77
CA LEU A 261 27.57 1.55 -16.68
C LEU A 261 28.06 2.55 -17.74
N ASN A 262 28.90 3.52 -17.37
CA ASN A 262 29.50 4.48 -18.31
C ASN A 262 30.42 3.80 -19.32
N VAL A 263 31.23 2.82 -18.90
CA VAL A 263 32.07 2.03 -19.81
C VAL A 263 31.22 1.20 -20.77
N GLY A 264 30.13 0.60 -20.29
CA GLY A 264 29.18 -0.15 -21.11
C GLY A 264 28.45 0.72 -22.15
N ASP A 265 28.04 1.94 -21.77
CA ASP A 265 27.36 2.88 -22.67
C ASP A 265 28.34 3.46 -23.73
N ALA A 266 29.59 3.74 -23.34
CA ALA A 266 30.63 4.21 -24.25
C ALA A 266 30.98 3.16 -25.33
N LEU A 267 31.15 1.89 -24.95
CA LEU A 267 31.43 0.79 -25.90
C LEU A 267 30.25 0.55 -26.87
N ARG A 268 29.01 0.76 -26.41
CA ARG A 268 27.82 0.65 -27.25
C ARG A 268 27.72 1.81 -28.25
N ASN A 269 27.94 3.04 -27.81
CA ASN A 269 27.95 4.19 -28.70
C ASN A 269 29.04 4.01 -29.77
N GLN A 270 30.21 3.51 -29.40
CA GLN A 270 31.28 3.21 -30.35
C GLN A 270 30.89 2.14 -31.38
N LYS A 271 30.22 1.05 -30.97
CA LYS A 271 29.66 0.05 -31.92
C LYS A 271 28.58 0.63 -32.83
N ALA A 272 27.70 1.50 -32.32
CA ALA A 272 26.66 2.15 -33.11
C ALA A 272 27.25 3.11 -34.16
N TYR A 273 28.34 3.82 -33.85
CA TYR A 273 29.10 4.63 -34.81
C TYR A 273 29.85 3.78 -35.85
N CYS A 274 30.31 2.58 -35.50
CA CYS A 274 30.96 1.67 -36.44
C CYS A 274 29.96 0.95 -37.37
N GLU A 275 28.75 0.64 -36.89
CA GLU A 275 27.68 0.01 -37.68
C GLU A 275 26.94 1.02 -38.58
N ALA A 276 26.85 2.28 -38.17
CA ALA A 276 26.45 3.39 -39.03
C ALA A 276 27.67 3.84 -39.87
N GLY A 277 28.00 3.09 -40.92
CA GLY A 277 29.13 3.38 -41.81
C GLY A 277 29.17 4.84 -42.31
N PRO A 278 30.35 5.34 -42.74
CA PRO A 278 30.57 6.74 -43.03
C PRO A 278 29.78 7.18 -44.26
N SER A 279 28.60 7.77 -44.07
CA SER A 279 27.96 8.64 -45.07
C SER A 279 28.43 10.09 -44.91
N PHE A 280 29.73 10.28 -44.70
CA PHE A 280 30.37 11.58 -44.91
C PHE A 280 30.83 11.64 -46.37
N ARG A 281 30.01 12.25 -47.24
CA ARG A 281 30.56 12.88 -48.44
C ARG A 281 31.56 13.91 -47.98
N ALA A 282 32.83 13.72 -48.33
CA ALA A 282 33.85 14.74 -48.18
C ALA A 282 33.41 16.02 -48.93
N PRO A 283 33.61 17.23 -48.37
CA PRO A 283 33.53 18.44 -49.18
C PRO A 283 34.67 18.36 -50.20
N SER A 284 34.33 18.35 -51.48
CA SER A 284 35.30 18.53 -52.55
C SER A 284 35.94 19.91 -52.40
N TYR A 285 37.24 19.95 -52.11
CA TYR A 285 38.06 21.13 -52.32
C TYR A 285 38.08 21.44 -53.83
N SER A 286 37.54 22.59 -54.23
CA SER A 286 37.86 23.21 -55.50
C SER A 286 38.99 24.20 -55.27
N SER A 287 40.21 23.77 -55.59
CA SER A 287 41.31 24.67 -55.94
C SER A 287 41.16 24.96 -57.42
N ASP A 288 40.80 26.20 -57.75
CA ASP A 288 41.36 27.06 -58.80
C ASP A 288 40.47 28.31 -58.97
#